data_AF-A0A353V4H4-F1
#
_entry.id   AF-A0A353V4H4-F1
#
_cell.length_a   1.000
_cell.length_b   1.000
_cell.length_c   1.000
_cell.angle_alpha   90.00
_cell.angle_beta   90.00
_cell.angle_gamma   90.00
#
_symmetry.space_group_name_H-M   'P 1'
#
loop_
_entity.id
_entity.type
_entity.pdbx_description
1 polymer ?
#
loop_
_entity_poly.entity_id
_entity_poly.type
_entity_poly.pdbx_seq_one_letter_code
_entity_poly.pdbx_strand_id
1 'polypeptide(L)'
;ENEAESPWEPYHVTRGFPKGASTVTVHFVYGICELHDFRSTTPEDLVRVFATAATNVAQVGTGLWLIGRRADPRSRTEEREHNTLFICPEHAQIFHKAGWGRRQIQEALYREARLPFKTMMLNKEPQAMAAAHPELGWMHDHPDLPIPVVEDPGCFDIAVVGAAAGRGTYFYGAGEPVTLPVED
;
A
#
# COMPACT_ATOMS: atom_id res chain seq x y z
N GLU A 1 -7.39 12.94 8.30
CA GLU A 1 -7.22 11.75 9.15
C GLU A 1 -8.03 11.93 10.44
N ASN A 2 -8.39 10.87 11.16
CA ASN A 2 -8.88 10.97 12.53
C ASN A 2 -7.68 11.03 13.50
N GLU A 3 -7.10 12.22 13.68
CA GLU A 3 -5.94 12.44 14.55
C GLU A 3 -6.25 12.18 16.04
N ALA A 4 -7.50 12.40 16.47
CA ALA A 4 -7.90 12.28 17.87
C ALA A 4 -7.91 10.82 18.35
N GLU A 5 -8.24 9.87 17.46
CA GLU A 5 -8.30 8.44 17.79
C GLU A 5 -7.16 7.61 17.17
N SER A 6 -6.29 8.23 16.39
CA SER A 6 -5.06 7.59 15.90
C SER A 6 -4.06 7.39 17.05
N PRO A 7 -3.53 6.17 17.27
CA PRO A 7 -2.47 5.95 18.25
C PRO A 7 -1.07 6.37 17.77
N TRP A 8 -0.97 6.86 16.53
CA TRP A 8 0.28 7.25 15.90
C TRP A 8 0.29 8.72 15.52
N GLU A 9 1.46 9.26 15.19
CA GLU A 9 1.57 10.62 14.67
C GLU A 9 0.67 10.84 13.45
N PRO A 10 0.12 12.06 13.27
CA PRO A 10 -0.71 12.37 12.13
C PRO A 10 0.00 12.05 10.80
N TYR A 11 -0.77 11.63 9.81
CA TYR A 11 -0.29 11.22 8.50
C TYR A 11 0.59 12.30 7.87
N HIS A 12 0.24 13.59 7.96
CA HIS A 12 1.06 14.65 7.38
C HIS A 12 2.44 14.79 8.03
N VAL A 13 2.59 14.41 9.31
CA VAL A 13 3.90 14.37 9.98
C VAL A 13 4.78 13.31 9.33
N THR A 14 4.22 12.16 8.97
CA THR A 14 4.94 11.12 8.23
C THR A 14 5.31 11.55 6.80
N ARG A 15 4.67 12.62 6.30
CA ARG A 15 4.98 13.26 4.99
C ARG A 15 5.93 14.46 5.13
N GLY A 16 6.47 14.69 6.32
CA GLY A 16 7.48 15.73 6.58
C GLY A 16 6.92 17.09 6.99
N PHE A 17 5.61 17.21 7.22
CA PHE A 17 4.99 18.47 7.66
C PHE A 17 4.99 18.61 9.20
N PRO A 18 5.07 19.84 9.73
CA PRO A 18 4.97 20.07 11.18
C PRO A 18 3.63 19.59 11.74
N LYS A 19 3.63 19.11 13.00
CA LYS A 19 2.42 18.63 13.68
C LYS A 19 1.26 19.64 13.67
N GLY A 20 1.57 20.94 13.79
CA GLY A 20 0.56 22.01 13.80
C GLY A 20 0.12 22.51 12.42
N ALA A 21 0.65 21.95 11.32
CA ALA A 21 0.29 22.38 9.97
C ALA A 21 -1.01 21.70 9.51
N SER A 22 -1.89 22.47 8.88
CA SER A 22 -3.00 21.93 8.10
C SER A 22 -2.50 21.51 6.73
N THR A 23 -2.89 20.32 6.28
CA THR A 23 -2.49 19.80 4.97
C THR A 23 -3.64 19.10 4.26
N VAL A 24 -3.56 19.01 2.94
CA VAL A 24 -4.41 18.17 2.10
C VAL A 24 -3.53 17.13 1.43
N THR A 25 -3.96 15.86 1.50
CA THR A 25 -3.35 14.78 0.73
C THR A 25 -4.30 14.33 -0.37
N VAL A 26 -3.80 14.25 -1.60
CA VAL A 26 -4.53 13.74 -2.77
C VAL A 26 -3.81 12.52 -3.31
N HIS A 27 -4.57 11.47 -3.61
CA HIS A 27 -4.04 10.27 -4.26
C HIS A 27 -4.96 9.88 -5.42
N PHE A 28 -4.37 9.67 -6.59
CA PHE A 28 -5.08 9.07 -7.72
C PHE A 28 -5.20 7.56 -7.47
N VAL A 29 -6.39 6.99 -7.70
CA VAL A 29 -6.67 5.58 -7.40
C VAL A 29 -7.40 4.92 -8.56
N TYR A 30 -6.99 3.70 -8.92
CA TYR A 30 -7.61 2.88 -9.96
C TYR A 30 -8.90 2.20 -9.49
N GLY A 31 -9.02 1.95 -8.20
CA GLY A 31 -10.16 1.26 -7.62
C GLY A 31 -10.13 1.24 -6.10
N ILE A 32 -11.19 0.70 -5.52
CA ILE A 32 -11.36 0.56 -4.07
C ILE A 32 -11.85 -0.84 -3.70
N CYS A 33 -11.47 -1.30 -2.53
CA CYS A 33 -11.92 -2.55 -1.93
C CYS A 33 -12.23 -2.31 -0.45
N GLU A 34 -13.32 -2.87 0.05
CA GLU A 34 -13.65 -2.82 1.47
C GLU A 34 -12.70 -3.69 2.28
N LEU A 35 -12.26 -3.18 3.42
CA LEU A 35 -11.60 -3.95 4.47
C LEU A 35 -12.61 -4.18 5.60
N HIS A 36 -13.21 -5.36 5.64
CA HIS A 36 -14.15 -5.77 6.68
C HIS A 36 -13.49 -6.80 7.59
N ASP A 37 -13.39 -6.48 8.89
CA ASP A 37 -12.91 -7.45 9.87
C ASP A 37 -13.43 -7.13 11.29
N PHE A 38 -14.32 -7.99 11.80
CA PHE A 38 -14.81 -7.95 13.18
C PHE A 38 -14.23 -9.05 14.06
N ARG A 39 -13.32 -9.87 13.53
CA ARG A 39 -12.86 -11.10 14.18
C ARG A 39 -11.42 -10.99 14.64
N SER A 40 -10.54 -10.42 13.84
CA SER A 40 -9.10 -10.44 14.11
C SER A 40 -8.77 -9.60 15.34
N THR A 41 -8.02 -10.20 16.26
CA THR A 41 -7.59 -9.56 17.52
C THR A 41 -6.07 -9.47 17.62
N THR A 42 -5.34 -9.89 16.59
CA THR A 42 -3.88 -9.82 16.49
C THR A 42 -3.47 -9.01 15.26
N PRO A 43 -2.32 -8.33 15.29
CA PRO A 43 -1.74 -7.69 14.11
C PRO A 43 -1.59 -8.65 12.92
N GLU A 44 -1.13 -9.87 13.17
CA GLU A 44 -0.84 -10.86 12.15
C GLU A 44 -2.11 -11.30 11.42
N ASP A 45 -3.21 -11.51 12.15
CA ASP A 45 -4.49 -11.88 11.53
C ASP A 45 -5.07 -10.73 10.70
N LEU A 46 -5.00 -9.48 11.20
CA LEU A 46 -5.43 -8.30 10.42
C LEU A 46 -4.60 -8.13 9.14
N VAL A 47 -3.28 -8.28 9.23
CA VAL A 47 -2.40 -8.19 8.04
C VAL A 47 -2.76 -9.27 7.02
N ARG A 48 -3.02 -10.51 7.47
CA ARG A 48 -3.43 -11.58 6.56
C ARG A 48 -4.70 -11.23 5.81
N VAL A 49 -5.70 -10.68 6.51
CA VAL A 49 -6.95 -10.23 5.88
C VAL A 49 -6.68 -9.08 4.91
N PHE A 50 -5.98 -8.04 5.34
CA PHE A 50 -5.71 -6.86 4.50
C PHE A 50 -4.84 -7.17 3.28
N ALA A 51 -3.89 -8.09 3.42
CA ALA A 51 -3.06 -8.56 2.31
C ALA A 51 -3.89 -9.21 1.20
N THR A 52 -5.01 -9.88 1.52
CA THR A 52 -5.88 -10.45 0.48
C THR A 52 -6.44 -9.39 -0.46
N ALA A 53 -6.77 -8.19 0.04
CA ALA A 53 -7.21 -7.07 -0.80
C ALA A 53 -6.10 -6.65 -1.78
N ALA A 54 -4.85 -6.66 -1.34
CA ALA A 54 -3.69 -6.31 -2.17
C ALA A 54 -3.38 -7.35 -3.27
N THR A 55 -3.94 -8.57 -3.19
CA THR A 55 -3.65 -9.67 -4.13
C THR A 55 -4.58 -9.74 -5.35
N ASN A 56 -5.30 -8.66 -5.67
CA ASN A 56 -6.16 -8.62 -6.85
C ASN A 56 -5.37 -8.25 -8.11
N VAL A 57 -4.97 -9.25 -8.91
CA VAL A 57 -4.23 -9.03 -10.17
C VAL A 57 -5.01 -8.23 -11.22
N ALA A 58 -6.34 -8.20 -11.14
CA ALA A 58 -7.15 -7.43 -12.09
C ALA A 58 -7.07 -5.90 -11.85
N GLN A 59 -6.49 -5.48 -10.72
CA GLN A 59 -6.26 -4.06 -10.43
C GLN A 59 -4.92 -3.62 -10.99
N VAL A 60 -4.89 -2.42 -11.58
CA VAL A 60 -3.77 -1.94 -12.42
C VAL A 60 -2.44 -1.91 -11.67
N GLY A 61 -2.42 -1.41 -10.43
CA GLY A 61 -1.18 -1.28 -9.65
C GLY A 61 -0.55 -2.61 -9.20
N THR A 62 -1.31 -3.72 -9.18
CA THR A 62 -0.84 -5.00 -8.63
C THR A 62 0.30 -5.58 -9.48
N GLY A 63 1.52 -5.56 -8.93
CA GLY A 63 2.74 -6.05 -9.56
C GLY A 63 3.26 -5.18 -10.70
N LEU A 64 2.76 -3.95 -10.87
CA LEU A 64 3.12 -3.10 -12.01
C LEU A 64 4.63 -2.81 -12.07
N TRP A 65 5.30 -2.80 -10.91
CA TRP A 65 6.75 -2.68 -10.79
C TRP A 65 7.53 -3.69 -11.65
N LEU A 66 6.97 -4.88 -11.95
CA LEU A 66 7.62 -5.87 -12.82
C LEU A 66 7.84 -5.39 -14.25
N ILE A 67 7.04 -4.44 -14.73
CA ILE A 67 7.16 -3.90 -16.10
C ILE A 67 7.71 -2.48 -16.12
N GLY A 68 8.40 -2.09 -15.04
CA GLY A 68 9.07 -0.81 -14.89
C GLY A 68 8.28 0.21 -14.10
N ARG A 69 8.88 1.39 -13.92
CA ARG A 69 8.31 2.51 -13.19
C ARG A 69 7.68 3.49 -14.16
N ARG A 70 6.62 4.16 -13.70
CA ARG A 70 6.15 5.35 -14.41
C ARG A 70 7.19 6.44 -14.23
N ALA A 71 7.65 7.01 -15.32
CA ALA A 71 8.56 8.15 -15.28
C ALA A 71 7.84 9.38 -15.85
N ASP A 72 7.86 10.49 -15.12
CA ASP A 72 7.51 11.79 -15.72
C ASP A 72 8.78 12.41 -16.31
N PRO A 73 8.88 12.53 -17.65
CA PRO A 73 10.06 13.11 -18.31
C PRO A 73 10.29 14.59 -17.95
N ARG A 74 9.29 15.28 -17.39
CA ARG A 74 9.39 16.69 -16.94
C ARG A 74 10.07 16.80 -15.57
N SER A 75 9.74 15.90 -14.65
CA SER A 75 10.33 15.87 -13.29
C SER A 75 11.55 14.97 -13.19
N ARG A 76 11.78 14.07 -14.16
CA ARG A 76 12.79 12.99 -14.12
C ARG A 76 12.66 12.12 -12.86
N THR A 77 11.47 12.06 -12.27
CA THR A 77 11.20 11.21 -11.11
C THR A 77 10.68 9.85 -11.57
N GLU A 78 11.21 8.81 -10.96
CA GLU A 78 10.63 7.48 -11.02
C GLU A 78 9.52 7.40 -9.97
N GLU A 79 8.30 7.19 -10.42
CA GLU A 79 7.13 7.06 -9.57
C GLU A 79 6.87 5.58 -9.31
N ARG A 80 6.67 5.27 -8.03
CA ARG A 80 6.26 3.94 -7.56
C ARG A 80 4.76 3.91 -7.42
N GLU A 81 4.18 2.73 -7.59
CA GLU A 81 2.77 2.54 -7.28
C GLU A 81 2.59 2.42 -5.77
N HIS A 82 1.74 3.27 -5.20
CA HIS A 82 1.38 3.18 -3.78
C HIS A 82 -0.05 2.67 -3.64
N ASN A 83 -0.29 1.85 -2.63
CA ASN A 83 -1.64 1.48 -2.19
C ASN A 83 -1.94 2.20 -0.88
N THR A 84 -3.13 2.77 -0.75
CA THR A 84 -3.53 3.46 0.48
C THR A 84 -4.52 2.61 1.26
N LEU A 85 -4.30 2.47 2.56
CA LEU A 85 -5.19 1.81 3.48
C LEU A 85 -5.75 2.84 4.45
N PHE A 86 -7.06 2.92 4.47
CA PHE A 86 -7.81 3.60 5.50
C PHE A 86 -8.29 2.54 6.50
N ILE A 87 -7.79 2.61 7.73
CA ILE A 87 -8.15 1.67 8.80
C ILE A 87 -8.91 2.38 9.91
N CYS A 88 -9.84 1.66 10.55
CA CYS A 88 -10.57 2.24 11.69
C CYS A 88 -9.67 2.35 12.94
N PRO A 89 -10.05 3.23 13.90
CA PRO A 89 -9.35 3.33 15.18
C PRO A 89 -9.22 2.00 15.92
N GLU A 90 -10.22 1.13 15.87
CA GLU A 90 -10.19 -0.17 16.56
C GLU A 90 -9.06 -1.08 16.03
N HIS A 91 -8.93 -1.21 14.71
CA HIS A 91 -7.82 -1.95 14.10
C HIS A 91 -6.47 -1.29 14.42
N ALA A 92 -6.39 0.04 14.35
CA ALA A 92 -5.19 0.77 14.72
C ALA A 92 -4.75 0.48 16.18
N GLN A 93 -5.70 0.36 17.10
CA GLN A 93 -5.42 0.02 18.49
C GLN A 93 -4.94 -1.42 18.67
N ILE A 94 -5.39 -2.38 17.85
CA ILE A 94 -4.86 -3.76 17.87
C ILE A 94 -3.37 -3.76 17.55
N PHE A 95 -2.96 -3.03 16.50
CA PHE A 95 -1.56 -2.87 16.14
C PHE A 95 -0.77 -2.15 17.24
N HIS A 96 -1.28 -1.03 17.73
CA HIS A 96 -0.58 -0.23 18.74
C HIS A 96 -0.34 -1.00 20.05
N LYS A 97 -1.33 -1.77 20.53
CA LYS A 97 -1.21 -2.59 21.74
C LYS A 97 -0.14 -3.68 21.62
N ALA A 98 0.16 -4.13 20.40
CA ALA A 98 1.24 -5.05 20.10
C ALA A 98 2.59 -4.36 19.85
N GLY A 99 2.66 -3.03 19.99
CA GLY A 99 3.86 -2.22 19.76
C GLY A 99 4.14 -1.92 18.28
N TRP A 100 3.18 -2.11 17.39
CA TRP A 100 3.37 -1.85 15.96
C TRP A 100 3.10 -0.38 15.60
N GLY A 101 4.03 0.22 14.86
CA GLY A 101 3.86 1.48 14.14
C GLY A 101 3.48 1.25 12.68
N ARG A 102 3.28 2.34 11.92
CA ARG A 102 3.02 2.29 10.46
C ARG A 102 4.07 1.45 9.73
N ARG A 103 5.34 1.63 10.10
CA ARG A 103 6.47 0.91 9.49
C ARG A 103 6.34 -0.61 9.64
N GLN A 104 5.98 -1.10 10.82
CA GLN A 104 5.80 -2.54 11.05
C GLN A 104 4.62 -3.08 10.23
N ILE A 105 3.52 -2.32 10.13
CA ILE A 105 2.37 -2.72 9.32
C ILE A 105 2.74 -2.78 7.84
N GLN A 106 3.43 -1.77 7.32
CA GLN A 106 3.95 -1.72 5.95
C GLN A 106 4.86 -2.93 5.64
N GLU A 107 5.80 -3.24 6.53
CA GLU A 107 6.69 -4.39 6.37
C GLU A 107 5.95 -5.72 6.41
N ALA A 108 4.94 -5.85 7.27
CA ALA A 108 4.12 -7.04 7.37
C ALA A 108 3.25 -7.23 6.13
N LEU A 109 2.60 -6.16 5.65
CA LEU A 109 1.82 -6.18 4.40
C LEU A 109 2.71 -6.55 3.20
N TYR A 110 3.89 -5.95 3.06
CA TYR A 110 4.84 -6.29 1.99
C TYR A 110 5.30 -7.75 2.02
N ARG A 111 5.46 -8.31 3.23
CA ARG A 111 5.83 -9.71 3.40
C ARG A 111 4.70 -10.64 2.98
N GLU A 112 3.47 -10.33 3.40
CA GLU A 112 2.29 -11.18 3.27
C GLU A 112 1.62 -11.07 1.89
N ALA A 113 1.55 -9.87 1.31
CA ALA A 113 0.88 -9.60 0.04
C ALA A 113 1.71 -10.09 -1.15
N ARG A 114 1.54 -11.37 -1.48
CA ARG A 114 2.26 -12.05 -2.55
C ARG A 114 1.32 -12.85 -3.44
N LEU A 115 1.70 -12.94 -4.72
CA LEU A 115 1.07 -13.83 -5.69
C LEU A 115 2.16 -14.67 -6.38
N PRO A 116 1.83 -15.89 -6.87
CA PRO A 116 2.71 -16.63 -7.76
C PRO A 116 3.12 -15.78 -8.97
N PHE A 117 4.37 -15.88 -9.42
CA PHE A 117 4.88 -15.14 -10.58
C PHE A 117 3.97 -15.31 -11.81
N LYS A 118 3.53 -16.54 -12.10
CA LYS A 118 2.60 -16.83 -13.20
C LYS A 118 1.27 -16.07 -13.09
N THR A 119 0.79 -15.88 -11.86
CA THR A 119 -0.44 -15.13 -11.59
C THR A 119 -0.19 -13.65 -11.82
N MET A 120 0.93 -13.11 -11.31
CA MET A 120 1.27 -11.69 -11.47
C MET A 120 1.40 -11.27 -12.94
N MET A 121 1.88 -12.18 -13.80
CA MET A 121 2.10 -11.95 -15.22
C MET A 121 0.86 -12.15 -16.11
N LEU A 122 -0.30 -12.54 -15.56
CA LEU A 122 -1.52 -12.80 -16.35
C LEU A 122 -1.95 -11.61 -17.23
N ASN A 123 -1.65 -10.39 -16.81
CA ASN A 123 -2.01 -9.14 -17.50
C ASN A 123 -0.79 -8.23 -17.79
N LYS A 124 0.41 -8.81 -17.89
CA LYS A 124 1.66 -8.05 -18.12
C LYS A 124 2.40 -8.60 -19.33
N GLU A 125 2.96 -7.69 -20.10
CA GLU A 125 3.75 -8.06 -21.28
C GLU A 125 5.15 -8.56 -20.88
N PRO A 126 5.53 -9.80 -21.22
CA PRO A 126 6.85 -10.35 -20.89
C PRO A 126 8.00 -9.49 -21.44
N GLN A 127 7.85 -8.89 -22.63
CA GLN A 127 8.87 -8.03 -23.23
C GLN A 127 9.06 -6.74 -22.43
N ALA A 128 8.01 -6.19 -21.82
CA ALA A 128 8.12 -5.02 -20.97
C ALA A 128 8.89 -5.35 -19.69
N MET A 129 8.64 -6.50 -19.08
CA MET A 129 9.43 -7.00 -17.94
C MET A 129 10.89 -7.22 -18.33
N ALA A 130 11.16 -7.88 -19.47
CA ALA A 130 12.53 -8.11 -19.92
C ALA A 130 13.30 -6.82 -20.20
N ALA A 131 12.62 -5.75 -20.65
CA ALA A 131 13.22 -4.45 -20.86
C ALA A 131 13.46 -3.69 -19.54
N ALA A 132 12.51 -3.76 -18.61
CA ALA A 132 12.61 -3.06 -17.32
C ALA A 132 13.55 -3.75 -16.33
N HIS A 133 13.55 -5.08 -16.31
CA HIS A 133 14.19 -5.93 -15.32
C HIS A 133 14.82 -7.18 -15.97
N PRO A 134 15.84 -7.02 -16.83
CA PRO A 134 16.52 -8.16 -17.47
C PRO A 134 17.12 -9.15 -16.44
N GLU A 135 17.48 -8.67 -15.26
CA GLU A 135 17.98 -9.48 -14.14
C GLU A 135 16.95 -10.44 -13.53
N LEU A 136 15.65 -10.21 -13.77
CA LEU A 136 14.56 -11.02 -13.23
C LEU A 136 14.08 -12.13 -14.19
N GLY A 137 14.73 -12.29 -15.34
CA GLY A 137 14.34 -13.28 -16.35
C GLY A 137 14.28 -14.73 -15.85
N TRP A 138 15.08 -15.06 -14.83
CA TRP A 138 15.06 -16.39 -14.19
C TRP A 138 13.72 -16.74 -13.53
N MET A 139 12.86 -15.76 -13.22
CA MET A 139 11.54 -16.01 -12.63
C MET A 139 10.62 -16.80 -13.56
N HIS A 140 10.84 -16.75 -14.88
CA HIS A 140 10.10 -17.56 -15.84
C HIS A 140 10.27 -19.07 -15.60
N ASP A 141 11.41 -19.50 -15.05
CA ASP A 141 11.67 -20.89 -14.68
C ASP A 141 11.04 -21.28 -13.32
N HIS A 142 10.49 -20.31 -12.58
CA HIS A 142 9.88 -20.49 -11.25
C HIS A 142 8.46 -19.89 -11.19
N PRO A 143 7.50 -20.42 -11.97
CA PRO A 143 6.16 -19.82 -12.13
C PRO A 143 5.35 -19.74 -10.82
N ASP A 144 5.65 -20.60 -9.85
CA ASP A 144 4.97 -20.64 -8.55
C ASP A 144 5.67 -19.80 -7.46
N LEU A 145 6.77 -19.11 -7.78
CA LEU A 145 7.48 -18.27 -6.83
C LEU A 145 6.56 -17.13 -6.32
N PRO A 146 6.33 -17.00 -5.00
CA PRO A 146 5.54 -15.92 -4.46
C PRO A 146 6.31 -14.60 -4.46
N ILE A 147 5.88 -13.67 -5.30
CA ILE A 147 6.51 -12.35 -5.46
C ILE A 147 5.62 -11.25 -4.88
N PRO A 148 6.21 -10.15 -4.38
CA PRO A 148 5.44 -9.09 -3.73
C PRO A 148 4.60 -8.31 -4.75
N VAL A 149 3.42 -7.87 -4.32
CA VAL A 149 2.49 -7.08 -5.15
C VAL A 149 2.97 -5.65 -5.41
N VAL A 150 3.91 -5.16 -4.62
CA VAL A 150 4.59 -3.85 -4.75
C VAL A 150 6.10 -4.05 -4.59
N GLU A 151 6.89 -3.05 -4.95
CA GLU A 151 8.36 -3.17 -4.96
C GLU A 151 8.98 -3.06 -3.57
N ASP A 152 8.43 -2.24 -2.67
CA ASP A 152 8.93 -2.10 -1.30
C ASP A 152 7.80 -1.80 -0.28
N PRO A 153 8.07 -1.93 1.05
CA PRO A 153 7.06 -1.67 2.07
C PRO A 153 6.49 -0.25 2.10
N GLY A 154 7.27 0.75 1.68
CA GLY A 154 6.86 2.16 1.62
C GLY A 154 5.75 2.42 0.61
N CYS A 155 5.51 1.50 -0.32
CA CYS A 155 4.37 1.53 -1.25
C CYS A 155 3.01 1.27 -0.57
N PHE A 156 2.94 1.16 0.76
CA PHE A 156 1.68 1.14 1.49
C PHE A 156 1.53 2.39 2.35
N ASP A 157 0.59 3.25 2.01
CA ASP A 157 0.22 4.41 2.83
C ASP A 157 -0.91 4.03 3.79
N ILE A 158 -0.83 4.46 5.04
CA ILE A 158 -1.79 4.06 6.08
C ILE A 158 -2.26 5.29 6.84
N ALA A 159 -3.57 5.50 6.87
CA ALA A 159 -4.20 6.56 7.65
C ALA A 159 -5.34 5.99 8.50
N VAL A 160 -5.50 6.52 9.71
CA VAL A 160 -6.63 6.16 10.58
C VAL A 160 -7.82 7.06 10.25
N VAL A 161 -8.97 6.48 9.92
CA VAL A 161 -10.17 7.25 9.57
C VAL A 161 -11.43 6.62 10.14
N GLY A 162 -12.50 7.41 10.20
CA GLY A 162 -13.79 6.93 10.70
C GLY A 162 -13.80 6.70 12.21
N ALA A 163 -14.60 5.74 12.66
CA ALA A 163 -14.85 5.41 14.06
C ALA A 163 -14.71 3.89 14.31
N ALA A 164 -14.79 3.47 15.58
CA ALA A 164 -14.70 2.06 15.98
C ALA A 164 -15.87 1.22 15.43
N ALA A 165 -15.65 0.59 14.27
CA ALA A 165 -16.67 -0.21 13.59
C ALA A 165 -16.10 -1.36 12.74
N GLY A 166 -14.85 -1.79 12.96
CA GLY A 166 -14.22 -2.92 12.21
C GLY A 166 -14.19 -2.78 10.68
N ARG A 167 -14.23 -1.55 10.16
CA ARG A 167 -14.33 -1.26 8.71
C ARG A 167 -13.18 -0.37 8.26
N GLY A 168 -12.72 -0.59 7.04
CA GLY A 168 -11.70 0.21 6.37
C GLY A 168 -11.87 0.12 4.87
N THR A 169 -10.95 0.77 4.16
CA THR A 169 -10.93 0.77 2.69
C THR A 169 -9.49 0.64 2.21
N TYR A 170 -9.28 -0.25 1.26
CA TYR A 170 -8.05 -0.39 0.50
C TYR A 170 -8.22 0.31 -0.84
N PHE A 171 -7.30 1.20 -1.19
CA PHE A 171 -7.27 1.91 -2.44
C PHE A 171 -6.10 1.39 -3.28
N TYR A 172 -6.41 0.92 -4.48
CA TYR A 172 -5.39 0.54 -5.47
C TYR A 172 -4.89 1.83 -6.11
N GLY A 173 -3.83 2.40 -5.57
CA GLY A 173 -3.35 3.71 -5.96
C GLY A 173 -2.50 3.70 -7.21
N ALA A 174 -2.16 4.92 -7.63
CA ALA A 174 -1.53 5.22 -8.88
C ALA A 174 -0.50 6.34 -8.65
N GLY A 175 0.78 5.98 -8.63
CA GLY A 175 1.83 6.86 -8.10
C GLY A 175 1.77 7.01 -6.57
N GLU A 176 2.45 8.01 -6.03
CA GLU A 176 2.49 8.30 -4.59
C GLU A 176 1.45 9.38 -4.19
N PRO A 177 0.82 9.30 -3.00
CA PRO A 177 0.00 10.39 -2.49
C PRO A 177 0.78 11.70 -2.33
N VAL A 178 0.22 12.80 -2.86
CA VAL A 178 0.81 14.13 -2.76
C VAL A 178 0.16 14.88 -1.60
N THR A 179 0.98 15.35 -0.67
CA THR A 179 0.54 16.16 0.49
C THR A 179 1.04 17.58 0.34
N LEU A 180 0.14 18.56 0.46
CA LEU A 180 0.44 19.99 0.38
C LEU A 180 -0.10 20.72 1.61
N PRO A 181 0.56 21.80 2.08
CA PRO A 181 0.03 22.62 3.14
C PRO A 181 -1.23 23.36 2.66
N VAL A 182 -2.16 23.59 3.58
CA VAL A 182 -3.25 24.53 3.37
C VAL A 182 -2.78 25.87 3.90
N GLU A 183 -2.65 26.85 3.00
CA GLU A 183 -2.43 28.25 3.37
C GLU A 183 -3.79 28.86 3.71
N ASP A 184 -3.87 29.62 4.80
CA ASP A 184 -5.04 30.41 5.19
C ASP A 184 -5.23 31.65 4.29
#